data_AF-A0A2E9JZL4-F1
#
_entry.id   AF-A0A2E9JZL4-F1
#
_cell.length_a   1.000
_cell.length_b   1.000
_cell.length_c   1.000
_cell.angle_alpha   90.00
_cell.angle_beta   90.00
_cell.angle_gamma   90.00
#
_symmetry.space_group_name_H-M   'P 1'
#
loop_
_entity.id
_entity.type
_entity.pdbx_description
1 polymer ?
#
loop_
_entity_poly.entity_id
_entity_poly.type
_entity_poly.pdbx_seq_one_letter_code
_entity_poly.pdbx_strand_id
1 'polypeptide(L)'
;MYNRLRMAAIIFALSLTGIQTTTAYAASVTLVPSSAAVNVSNAFTINLNMDTADVAAETPAAHPGSYAGSVIIDFDPALVTYSGSMSGITAGTIGSMQTISFDFSGAPDVGTVRALDFTAVGTVGNTINFGLTDADDFFGSFTSQLPTNTPFTPSFTGVDVQIIPLPAAGWLMLSGLGAIGFRVRRHRYS
;
A
#
# COMPACT_ATOMS: atom_id res chain seq x y z
N MET A 1 -56.14 54.90 32.21
CA MET A 1 -55.54 55.32 30.93
C MET A 1 -54.28 54.48 30.70
N TYR A 2 -54.20 53.88 29.51
CA TYR A 2 -53.15 52.96 29.03
C TYR A 2 -51.75 53.57 29.02
N ASN A 3 -50.71 52.76 29.27
CA ASN A 3 -49.56 52.55 28.35
C ASN A 3 -48.45 51.73 29.04
N ARG A 4 -48.30 50.44 28.72
CA ARG A 4 -47.50 49.86 27.63
C ARG A 4 -46.11 49.39 28.10
N LEU A 5 -46.04 48.08 28.35
CA LEU A 5 -44.94 47.16 28.08
C LEU A 5 -43.82 47.71 27.20
N ARG A 6 -42.57 47.60 27.67
CA ARG A 6 -41.41 47.35 26.80
C ARG A 6 -40.48 46.33 27.48
N MET A 7 -40.69 45.06 27.12
CA MET A 7 -39.67 44.01 27.23
C MET A 7 -38.53 44.35 26.27
N ALA A 8 -37.32 44.49 26.80
CA ALA A 8 -36.11 44.52 25.98
C ALA A 8 -35.65 43.08 25.76
N ALA A 9 -35.99 42.52 24.59
CA ALA A 9 -35.42 41.26 24.13
C ALA A 9 -34.04 41.55 23.53
N ILE A 10 -32.98 41.16 24.23
CA ILE A 10 -31.61 41.16 23.69
C ILE A 10 -31.49 39.90 22.83
N ILE A 11 -31.60 40.06 21.52
CA ILE A 11 -31.29 39.01 20.54
C ILE A 11 -29.77 39.03 20.37
N PHE A 12 -29.09 38.06 20.96
CA PHE A 12 -27.67 37.81 20.70
C PHE A 12 -27.57 36.96 19.43
N ALA A 13 -27.22 37.57 18.31
CA ALA A 13 -26.95 36.86 17.07
C ALA A 13 -25.58 36.16 17.21
N LEU A 14 -25.61 34.85 17.48
CA LEU A 14 -24.42 34.00 17.41
C LEU A 14 -24.08 33.83 15.93
N SER A 15 -23.16 34.64 15.40
CA SER A 15 -22.63 34.43 14.06
C SER A 15 -21.83 33.13 14.05
N LEU A 16 -22.38 32.10 13.42
CA LEU A 16 -21.69 30.87 13.10
C LEU A 16 -20.58 31.22 12.09
N THR A 17 -19.39 31.55 12.58
CA THR A 17 -18.20 31.59 11.75
C THR A 17 -18.04 30.22 11.14
N GLY A 18 -18.22 30.13 9.83
CA GLY A 18 -18.06 28.91 9.07
C GLY A 18 -16.72 28.30 9.41
N ILE A 19 -16.76 27.05 9.88
CA ILE A 19 -15.58 26.20 9.91
C ILE A 19 -15.17 26.09 8.44
N GLN A 20 -14.14 26.81 8.04
CA GLN A 20 -13.44 26.50 6.81
C GLN A 20 -12.86 25.11 7.04
N THR A 21 -13.54 24.09 6.51
CA THR A 21 -12.93 22.81 6.25
C THR A 21 -11.84 23.10 5.22
N THR A 22 -10.60 23.28 5.67
CA THR A 22 -9.46 23.14 4.79
C THR A 22 -9.61 21.76 4.16
N THR A 23 -9.88 21.73 2.86
CA THR A 23 -9.88 20.51 2.06
C THR A 23 -8.54 19.84 2.31
N ALA A 24 -8.56 18.75 3.09
CA ALA A 24 -7.35 17.97 3.33
C ALA A 24 -6.84 17.54 1.95
N TYR A 25 -5.59 17.88 1.64
CA TYR A 25 -4.91 17.44 0.44
C TYR A 25 -5.08 15.92 0.32
N ALA A 26 -5.84 15.44 -0.67
CA ALA A 26 -6.17 14.03 -0.83
C ALA A 26 -5.01 13.29 -1.52
N ALA A 27 -3.85 13.26 -0.88
CA ALA A 27 -2.79 12.34 -1.28
C ALA A 27 -3.16 10.91 -0.85
N SER A 28 -2.73 9.92 -1.62
CA SER A 28 -2.89 8.51 -1.26
C SER A 28 -1.60 7.74 -1.49
N VAL A 29 -1.38 6.75 -0.62
CA VAL A 29 -0.33 5.75 -0.75
C VAL A 29 -0.99 4.39 -0.70
N THR A 30 -0.75 3.58 -1.72
CA THR A 30 -1.46 2.32 -1.93
C THR A 30 -0.49 1.19 -2.26
N LEU A 31 -0.82 -0.02 -1.82
CA LEU A 31 -0.11 -1.22 -2.24
C LEU A 31 -0.83 -1.84 -3.44
N VAL A 32 -0.09 -2.10 -4.51
CA VAL A 32 -0.62 -2.70 -5.74
C VAL A 32 0.18 -3.96 -6.07
N PRO A 33 -0.39 -5.17 -5.88
CA PRO A 33 0.30 -6.41 -6.21
C PRO A 33 0.35 -6.60 -7.73
N SER A 34 1.39 -7.27 -8.21
CA SER A 34 1.51 -7.65 -9.63
C SER A 34 0.41 -8.62 -10.08
N SER A 35 -0.25 -9.29 -9.13
CA SER A 35 -1.43 -10.13 -9.33
C SER A 35 -2.24 -10.20 -8.04
N ALA A 36 -3.57 -10.20 -8.14
CA ALA A 36 -4.46 -10.41 -6.99
C ALA A 36 -4.41 -11.85 -6.45
N ALA A 37 -3.81 -12.78 -7.21
CA ALA A 37 -3.64 -14.17 -6.80
C ALA A 37 -2.23 -14.68 -7.15
N VAL A 38 -1.65 -15.47 -6.25
CA VAL A 38 -0.31 -16.04 -6.40
C VAL A 38 -0.32 -17.52 -6.07
N ASN A 39 0.48 -18.32 -6.76
CA ASN A 39 0.65 -19.72 -6.41
C ASN A 39 1.54 -19.89 -5.19
N VAL A 40 1.32 -20.96 -4.43
CA VAL A 40 2.24 -21.37 -3.36
C VAL A 40 3.67 -21.50 -3.90
N SER A 41 4.63 -21.01 -3.14
CA SER A 41 6.06 -21.00 -3.44
C SER A 41 6.50 -20.13 -4.63
N ASN A 42 5.58 -19.37 -5.24
CA ASN A 42 5.94 -18.42 -6.28
C ASN A 42 6.29 -17.05 -5.69
N ALA A 43 7.23 -16.38 -6.35
CA ALA A 43 7.54 -15.00 -6.10
C ALA A 43 6.51 -14.08 -6.78
N PHE A 44 6.24 -12.93 -6.16
CA PHE A 44 5.42 -11.87 -6.70
C PHE A 44 5.92 -10.53 -6.16
N THR A 45 5.45 -9.44 -6.77
CA THR A 45 5.89 -8.09 -6.43
C THR A 45 4.70 -7.28 -5.94
N ILE A 46 4.91 -6.43 -4.95
CA ILE A 46 3.97 -5.40 -4.51
C ILE A 46 4.61 -4.05 -4.78
N ASN A 47 3.92 -3.21 -5.55
CA ASN A 47 4.33 -1.85 -5.80
C ASN A 47 3.70 -0.94 -4.74
N LEU A 48 4.53 -0.13 -4.08
CA LEU A 48 4.09 1.03 -3.34
C LEU A 48 3.82 2.14 -4.36
N ASN A 49 2.57 2.52 -4.52
CA ASN A 49 2.16 3.60 -5.39
C ASN A 49 1.77 4.83 -4.57
N MET A 50 2.09 6.00 -5.11
CA MET A 50 1.68 7.29 -4.60
C MET A 50 0.80 7.99 -5.64
N ASP A 51 -0.23 8.68 -5.18
CA ASP A 51 -1.03 9.60 -5.97
C ASP A 51 -1.23 10.88 -5.17
N THR A 52 -0.62 11.97 -5.65
CA THR A 52 -0.72 13.32 -5.09
C THR A 52 -1.33 14.29 -6.11
N ALA A 53 -2.09 13.80 -7.10
CA ALA A 53 -2.66 14.64 -8.16
C ALA A 53 -3.50 15.81 -7.61
N ASP A 54 -4.25 15.58 -6.53
CA ASP A 54 -5.07 16.62 -5.88
C ASP A 54 -4.22 17.65 -5.11
N VAL A 55 -3.03 17.27 -4.64
CA VAL A 55 -2.06 18.20 -4.05
C VAL A 55 -1.47 19.11 -5.13
N ALA A 56 -1.19 18.53 -6.30
CA ALA A 56 -0.65 19.25 -7.46
C ALA A 56 -1.67 20.20 -8.11
N ALA A 57 -2.96 19.87 -8.09
CA ALA A 57 -4.03 20.64 -8.74
C ALA A 57 -4.25 22.05 -8.16
N GLU A 58 -3.94 22.28 -6.88
CA GLU A 58 -4.05 23.61 -6.25
C GLU A 58 -2.76 24.43 -6.34
N THR A 59 -1.67 23.87 -6.86
CA THR A 59 -0.40 24.60 -7.12
C THR A 59 0.11 24.40 -8.56
N PRO A 60 -0.68 24.77 -9.60
CA PRO A 60 -0.44 24.35 -10.98
C PRO A 60 0.82 24.94 -11.66
N ALA A 61 1.44 25.97 -11.07
CA ALA A 61 2.45 26.78 -11.75
C ALA A 61 3.89 26.26 -11.63
N ALA A 62 4.18 25.26 -10.78
CA ALA A 62 5.53 24.70 -10.63
C ALA A 62 5.51 23.37 -9.89
N HIS A 63 5.35 22.24 -10.60
CA HIS A 63 5.55 20.93 -9.96
C HIS A 63 6.38 20.00 -10.83
N PRO A 64 7.70 19.92 -10.57
CA PRO A 64 8.47 18.71 -10.83
C PRO A 64 8.26 17.69 -9.68
N GLY A 65 7.08 17.67 -9.05
CA GLY A 65 6.81 17.26 -7.66
C GLY A 65 7.65 16.08 -7.18
N SER A 66 8.58 16.39 -6.28
CA SER A 66 9.43 15.42 -5.59
C SER A 66 8.89 15.26 -4.18
N TYR A 67 8.35 14.09 -3.87
CA TYR A 67 7.82 13.79 -2.54
C TYR A 67 8.79 12.92 -1.76
N ALA A 68 8.78 13.13 -0.45
CA ALA A 68 9.42 12.25 0.50
C ALA A 68 8.42 11.75 1.53
N GLY A 69 8.70 10.57 2.06
CA GLY A 69 7.87 9.92 3.05
C GLY A 69 8.55 8.69 3.61
N SER A 70 7.96 8.13 4.66
CA SER A 70 8.37 6.89 5.28
C SER A 70 7.16 6.03 5.53
N VAL A 71 7.28 4.73 5.28
CA VAL A 71 6.17 3.79 5.41
C VAL A 71 6.58 2.57 6.19
N ILE A 72 5.60 1.96 6.85
CA ILE A 72 5.68 0.62 7.44
C ILE A 72 4.67 -0.26 6.72
N ILE A 73 5.13 -1.42 6.28
CA ILE A 73 4.30 -2.49 5.73
C ILE A 73 4.38 -3.68 6.66
N ASP A 74 3.24 -4.16 7.11
CA ASP A 74 3.10 -5.33 7.96
C ASP A 74 2.42 -6.48 7.22
N PHE A 75 2.86 -7.70 7.53
CA PHE A 75 2.34 -8.93 6.92
C PHE A 75 2.60 -10.14 7.83
N ASP A 76 1.83 -11.22 7.60
CA ASP A 76 2.00 -12.48 8.34
C ASP A 76 3.16 -13.32 7.76
N PRO A 77 4.26 -13.52 8.51
CA PRO A 77 5.40 -14.30 8.04
C PRO A 77 5.09 -15.80 7.87
N ALA A 78 3.96 -16.30 8.40
CA ALA A 78 3.50 -17.66 8.14
C ALA A 78 2.87 -17.81 6.74
N LEU A 79 2.46 -16.70 6.11
CA LEU A 79 1.82 -16.71 4.79
C LEU A 79 2.75 -16.24 3.68
N VAL A 80 3.66 -15.32 3.98
CA VAL A 80 4.55 -14.71 2.99
C VAL A 80 5.92 -14.41 3.59
N THR A 81 6.97 -14.60 2.79
CA THR A 81 8.33 -14.18 3.13
C THR A 81 8.71 -12.98 2.28
N TYR A 82 9.25 -11.93 2.91
CA TYR A 82 9.89 -10.85 2.18
C TYR A 82 11.26 -11.30 1.67
N SER A 83 11.46 -11.23 0.36
CA SER A 83 12.64 -11.79 -0.32
C SER A 83 13.63 -10.71 -0.80
N GLY A 84 13.30 -9.43 -0.59
CA GLY A 84 14.13 -8.32 -1.05
C GLY A 84 15.36 -8.09 -0.18
N SER A 85 16.54 -7.97 -0.82
CA SER A 85 17.81 -7.59 -0.18
C SER A 85 18.17 -6.11 -0.41
N MET A 86 17.17 -5.26 -0.60
CA MET A 86 17.38 -3.88 -1.00
C MET A 86 17.90 -3.01 0.15
N SER A 87 18.86 -2.14 -0.18
CA SER A 87 19.38 -1.11 0.72
C SER A 87 18.28 -0.14 1.15
N GLY A 88 18.34 0.31 2.41
CA GLY A 88 17.41 1.27 2.97
C GLY A 88 16.09 0.68 3.50
N ILE A 89 15.97 -0.64 3.54
CA ILE A 89 14.82 -1.32 4.17
C ILE A 89 15.26 -1.90 5.52
N THR A 90 14.50 -1.58 6.56
CA THR A 90 14.65 -2.12 7.91
C THR A 90 13.55 -3.14 8.15
N ALA A 91 13.93 -4.36 8.53
CA ALA A 91 12.97 -5.38 8.93
C ALA A 91 12.78 -5.37 10.45
N GLY A 92 11.54 -5.54 10.88
CA GLY A 92 11.14 -5.59 12.29
C GLY A 92 10.00 -6.58 12.50
N THR A 93 9.43 -6.54 13.70
CA THR A 93 8.29 -7.37 14.09
C THR A 93 7.38 -6.58 15.00
N ILE A 94 6.06 -6.69 14.79
CA ILE A 94 5.03 -6.15 15.67
C ILE A 94 4.10 -7.29 16.05
N GLY A 95 4.25 -7.79 17.28
CA GLY A 95 3.55 -9.00 17.71
C GLY A 95 3.97 -10.22 16.89
N SER A 96 3.01 -10.89 16.26
CA SER A 96 3.24 -12.02 15.36
C SER A 96 3.48 -11.62 13.89
N MET A 97 3.32 -10.35 13.55
CA MET A 97 3.51 -9.85 12.19
C MET A 97 4.96 -9.45 11.96
N GLN A 98 5.45 -9.68 10.76
CA GLN A 98 6.71 -9.12 10.29
C GLN A 98 6.42 -7.73 9.70
N THR A 99 7.35 -6.79 9.94
CA THR A 99 7.27 -5.46 9.35
C THR A 99 8.50 -5.17 8.51
N ILE A 100 8.30 -4.40 7.45
CA ILE A 100 9.38 -3.72 6.72
C ILE A 100 9.09 -2.23 6.73
N SER A 101 10.13 -1.43 6.96
CA SER A 101 10.04 0.03 6.90
C SER A 101 11.15 0.61 6.03
N PHE A 102 10.86 1.71 5.35
CA PHE A 102 11.84 2.42 4.55
C PHE A 102 11.40 3.85 4.28
N ASP A 103 12.41 4.70 4.10
CA ASP A 103 12.25 6.07 3.64
C ASP A 103 12.38 6.14 2.12
N PHE A 104 11.75 7.14 1.52
CA PHE A 104 11.95 7.50 0.14
C PHE A 104 11.95 9.02 -0.03
N SER A 105 12.60 9.47 -1.10
CA SER A 105 12.67 10.87 -1.53
C SER A 105 12.73 10.89 -3.06
N GLY A 106 12.22 11.94 -3.70
CA GLY A 106 12.17 11.97 -5.16
C GLY A 106 11.04 11.13 -5.76
N ALA A 107 10.00 10.81 -4.98
CA ALA A 107 8.82 10.13 -5.51
C ALA A 107 8.08 11.04 -6.51
N PRO A 108 7.51 10.48 -7.59
CA PRO A 108 6.74 11.23 -8.57
C PRO A 108 5.37 11.65 -8.00
N ASP A 109 4.69 12.58 -8.67
CA ASP A 109 3.30 12.96 -8.33
C ASP A 109 2.34 11.77 -8.37
N VAL A 110 2.42 10.95 -9.42
CA VAL A 110 1.59 9.75 -9.58
C VAL A 110 2.44 8.60 -10.09
N GLY A 111 2.40 7.47 -9.40
CA GLY A 111 2.99 6.22 -9.86
C GLY A 111 3.71 5.43 -8.78
N THR A 112 4.56 4.50 -9.23
CA THR A 112 5.28 3.60 -8.34
C THR A 112 6.50 4.28 -7.71
N VAL A 113 6.49 4.32 -6.38
CA VAL A 113 7.61 4.79 -5.54
C VAL A 113 8.65 3.68 -5.40
N ARG A 114 8.20 2.45 -5.14
CA ARG A 114 9.07 1.30 -4.92
C ARG A 114 8.36 -0.01 -5.25
N ALA A 115 9.10 -0.98 -5.79
CA ALA A 115 8.67 -2.36 -5.99
C ALA A 115 9.28 -3.26 -4.91
N LEU A 116 8.49 -4.14 -4.30
CA LEU A 116 8.88 -5.01 -3.19
C LEU A 116 8.61 -6.47 -3.54
N ASP A 117 9.62 -7.33 -3.38
CA ASP A 117 9.52 -8.74 -3.76
C ASP A 117 9.21 -9.65 -2.58
N PHE A 118 8.21 -10.50 -2.78
CA PHE A 118 7.68 -11.43 -1.79
C PHE A 118 7.61 -12.84 -2.37
N THR A 119 7.58 -13.83 -1.49
CA THR A 119 7.36 -15.24 -1.86
C THR A 119 6.24 -15.80 -0.99
N ALA A 120 5.18 -16.32 -1.64
CA ALA A 120 4.07 -16.92 -0.92
C ALA A 120 4.48 -18.28 -0.34
N VAL A 121 4.32 -18.45 0.97
CA VAL A 121 4.68 -19.70 1.70
C VAL A 121 3.51 -20.31 2.44
N GLY A 122 2.37 -19.62 2.51
CA GLY A 122 1.14 -20.10 3.14
C GLY A 122 0.43 -21.22 2.36
N THR A 123 -0.68 -21.70 2.94
CA THR A 123 -1.51 -22.75 2.35
C THR A 123 -2.49 -22.20 1.32
N VAL A 124 -2.86 -23.02 0.34
CA VAL A 124 -3.90 -22.70 -0.66
C VAL A 124 -5.21 -22.34 0.03
N GLY A 125 -5.86 -21.27 -0.43
CA GLY A 125 -7.11 -20.77 0.12
C GLY A 125 -6.94 -19.67 1.17
N ASN A 126 -5.71 -19.47 1.69
CA ASN A 126 -5.42 -18.34 2.56
C ASN A 126 -5.34 -17.03 1.76
N THR A 127 -5.64 -15.93 2.45
CA THR A 127 -5.44 -14.57 1.95
C THR A 127 -4.30 -13.94 2.74
N ILE A 128 -3.30 -13.43 2.03
CA ILE A 128 -2.22 -12.63 2.60
C ILE A 128 -2.74 -11.20 2.70
N ASN A 129 -2.81 -10.65 3.91
CA ASN A 129 -3.13 -9.25 4.13
C ASN A 129 -1.82 -8.46 4.31
N PHE A 130 -1.69 -7.36 3.57
CA PHE A 130 -0.61 -6.40 3.72
C PHE A 130 -1.19 -5.11 4.29
N GLY A 131 -0.80 -4.79 5.53
CA GLY A 131 -1.05 -3.50 6.13
C GLY A 131 -0.08 -2.45 5.61
N LEU A 132 -0.52 -1.19 5.59
CA LEU A 132 0.29 -0.05 5.21
C LEU A 132 -0.02 1.12 6.15
N THR A 133 1.02 1.68 6.76
CA THR A 133 0.91 2.79 7.71
C THR A 133 2.06 3.78 7.54
N ASP A 134 1.89 5.00 8.06
CA ASP A 134 2.98 5.97 8.22
C ASP A 134 4.02 5.42 9.22
N ALA A 135 5.30 5.62 8.93
CA ALA A 135 6.37 5.26 9.87
C ALA A 135 6.58 6.31 10.98
N ASP A 136 6.07 7.53 10.83
CA ASP A 136 6.06 8.57 11.85
C ASP A 136 4.61 8.93 12.21
N ASP A 137 4.19 8.54 13.40
CA ASP A 137 2.83 8.72 13.92
C ASP A 137 2.61 10.09 14.59
N PHE A 138 3.66 10.89 14.82
CA PHE A 138 3.57 12.11 15.63
C PHE A 138 3.55 13.40 14.80
N PHE A 139 4.41 13.51 13.79
CA PHE A 139 4.48 14.71 12.93
C PHE A 139 4.07 14.45 11.47
N GLY A 140 3.86 13.18 11.10
CA GLY A 140 3.68 12.74 9.73
C GLY A 140 5.00 12.78 8.97
N SER A 141 5.33 11.70 8.25
CA SER A 141 6.62 11.60 7.55
C SER A 141 6.61 12.24 6.14
N PHE A 142 5.43 12.66 5.66
CA PHE A 142 5.22 13.00 4.26
C PHE A 142 5.36 14.50 3.98
N THR A 143 6.22 14.83 3.02
CA THR A 143 6.53 16.21 2.65
C THR A 143 6.62 16.38 1.14
N SER A 144 6.04 17.48 0.63
CA SER A 144 6.24 17.93 -0.75
C SER A 144 7.54 18.73 -0.80
N GLN A 145 8.65 18.13 -1.23
CA GLN A 145 9.99 18.73 -1.11
C GLN A 145 10.19 19.92 -2.06
N LEU A 146 9.50 19.93 -3.20
CA LEU A 146 9.52 21.01 -4.17
C LEU A 146 8.09 21.32 -4.62
N PRO A 147 7.67 22.60 -4.64
CA PRO A 147 8.44 23.80 -4.28
C PRO A 147 8.32 24.24 -2.81
N THR A 148 7.38 23.68 -2.03
CA THR A 148 6.91 24.33 -0.79
C THR A 148 7.41 23.71 0.51
N ASN A 149 8.12 22.57 0.47
CA ASN A 149 8.52 21.79 1.66
C ASN A 149 7.38 21.67 2.70
N THR A 150 6.16 21.44 2.20
CA THR A 150 4.95 21.46 3.02
C THR A 150 4.59 20.04 3.44
N PRO A 151 4.35 19.80 4.74
CA PRO A 151 3.88 18.49 5.20
C PRO A 151 2.45 18.24 4.73
N PHE A 152 2.14 16.98 4.47
CA PHE A 152 0.79 16.51 4.17
C PHE A 152 0.58 15.13 4.79
N THR A 153 -0.68 14.71 4.91
CA THR A 153 -1.01 13.40 5.47
C THR A 153 -1.77 12.61 4.42
N PRO A 154 -1.16 11.61 3.77
CA PRO A 154 -1.87 10.80 2.79
C PRO A 154 -2.82 9.82 3.49
N SER A 155 -3.78 9.33 2.72
CA SER A 155 -4.53 8.12 3.06
C SER A 155 -3.72 6.88 2.70
N PHE A 156 -3.74 5.86 3.56
CA PHE A 156 -3.04 4.60 3.33
C PHE A 156 -4.01 3.48 3.01
N THR A 157 -3.73 2.72 1.95
CA THR A 157 -4.53 1.55 1.58
C THR A 157 -3.61 0.34 1.43
N GLY A 158 -3.80 -0.66 2.29
CA GLY A 158 -3.16 -1.97 2.19
C GLY A 158 -3.71 -2.81 1.02
N VAL A 159 -3.32 -4.07 0.95
CA VAL A 159 -3.82 -4.96 -0.10
C VAL A 159 -3.90 -6.41 0.34
N ASP A 160 -4.85 -7.13 -0.26
CA ASP A 160 -5.03 -8.57 -0.08
C ASP A 160 -4.58 -9.34 -1.32
N VAL A 161 -3.87 -10.45 -1.11
CA VAL A 161 -3.42 -11.36 -2.17
C VAL A 161 -3.84 -12.79 -1.84
N GLN A 162 -4.54 -13.44 -2.77
CA GLN A 162 -5.04 -14.81 -2.56
C GLN A 162 -4.01 -15.86 -2.95
N ILE A 163 -3.82 -16.88 -2.11
CA ILE A 163 -2.97 -18.04 -2.43
C ILE A 163 -3.81 -19.10 -3.17
N ILE A 164 -3.46 -19.35 -4.44
CA ILE A 164 -4.17 -20.28 -5.33
C ILE A 164 -3.35 -21.54 -5.63
N PRO A 165 -3.98 -22.69 -5.94
CA PRO A 165 -3.26 -23.89 -6.29
C PRO A 165 -2.50 -23.73 -7.61
N LEU A 166 -1.40 -24.47 -7.79
CA LEU A 166 -0.69 -24.54 -9.08
C LEU A 166 -1.63 -25.04 -10.17
N PRO A 167 -1.60 -24.46 -11.39
CA PRO A 167 -2.42 -24.96 -12.50
C PRO A 167 -2.14 -26.44 -12.74
N ALA A 168 -3.19 -27.25 -12.86
CA ALA A 168 -3.09 -28.70 -13.04
C ALA A 168 -2.24 -29.12 -14.26
N ALA A 169 -2.10 -28.25 -15.26
CA ALA A 169 -1.23 -28.47 -16.41
C ALA A 169 0.24 -28.72 -16.03
N GLY A 170 0.76 -28.07 -14.97
CA GLY A 170 2.12 -28.30 -14.49
C GLY A 170 2.32 -29.72 -13.96
N TRP A 171 1.34 -30.24 -13.23
CA TRP A 171 1.33 -31.62 -12.74
C TRP A 171 1.24 -32.63 -13.90
N LEU A 172 0.43 -32.33 -14.91
CA LEU A 172 0.29 -33.19 -16.08
C LEU A 172 1.58 -33.27 -16.90
N MET A 173 2.33 -32.19 -17.07
CA MET A 173 3.62 -32.23 -17.76
C MET A 173 4.68 -33.05 -17.01
N LEU A 174 4.75 -32.92 -15.67
CA LEU A 174 5.63 -33.74 -14.83
C LEU A 174 5.27 -35.24 -14.90
N SER A 175 3.98 -35.57 -14.84
CA SER A 175 3.53 -36.96 -14.95
C SER A 175 3.74 -37.54 -16.37
N GLY A 176 3.58 -36.73 -17.41
CA GLY A 176 3.81 -37.12 -18.80
C GLY A 176 5.27 -37.45 -19.11
N LEU A 177 6.22 -36.67 -18.56
CA LEU A 177 7.66 -36.95 -18.67
C LEU A 177 8.04 -38.29 -17.99
N GLY A 178 7.47 -38.57 -16.83
CA GLY A 178 7.65 -39.87 -16.16
C GLY A 178 7.16 -41.04 -17.01
N ALA A 179 5.97 -40.92 -17.60
CA ALA A 179 5.38 -41.97 -18.43
C ALA A 179 6.18 -42.27 -19.71
N ILE A 180 6.79 -41.25 -20.34
CA ILE A 180 7.62 -41.42 -21.53
C ILE A 180 8.95 -42.12 -21.20
N GLY A 181 9.57 -41.80 -20.06
CA GLY A 181 10.82 -42.43 -19.61
C GLY A 181 10.70 -43.94 -19.37
N PHE A 182 9.59 -44.41 -18.79
CA PHE A 182 9.35 -45.84 -18.58
C PHE A 182 9.08 -46.59 -19.88
N ARG A 183 8.46 -45.94 -20.88
CA ARG A 183 8.17 -46.58 -22.17
C ARG A 183 9.42 -46.78 -23.02
N VAL A 184 10.40 -45.87 -22.95
CA VAL A 184 11.67 -45.98 -23.69
C VAL A 184 12.58 -47.08 -23.12
N ARG A 185 12.56 -47.32 -21.80
CA ARG A 185 13.41 -48.35 -21.18
C ARG A 185 12.98 -49.78 -21.50
N ARG A 186 11.69 -50.00 -21.78
CA ARG A 186 11.14 -51.32 -22.13
C ARG A 186 11.53 -51.79 -23.55
N HIS A 187 11.93 -50.88 -24.43
CA HIS A 187 12.28 -51.21 -25.82
C HIS A 187 13.77 -51.55 -26.05
N ARG A 188 14.64 -51.42 -25.03
CA ARG A 188 16.08 -51.72 -25.15
C ARG A 188 16.47 -53.14 -24.71
N TYR A 189 15.50 -54.00 -24.34
CA TYR A 189 15.75 -55.37 -23.87
C TYR A 189 14.94 -56.44 -24.63
N SER A 190 14.63 -56.21 -25.91
CA SER A 190 14.14 -57.27 -26.82
C SER A 190 15.13 -57.49 -27.96
#